data_AF-A0A7K1KLE5-F1
#
_entry.id   AF-A0A7K1KLE5-F1
#
_cell.length_a   1.000
_cell.length_b   1.000
_cell.length_c   1.000
_cell.angle_alpha   90.00
_cell.angle_beta   90.00
_cell.angle_gamma   90.00
#
_symmetry.space_group_name_H-M   'P 1'
#
loop_
_entity.id
_entity.type
_entity.pdbx_description
1 polymer ?
#
loop_
_entity_poly.entity_id
_entity_poly.type
_entity_poly.pdbx_seq_one_letter_code
_entity_poly.pdbx_strand_id
1 'polypeptide(L)'
;MSQNGLGELLAKFRDNRKTWKIIFFAVLAVLLVLNVPFVTHHPHFGLDKYPGFFAGFGLVVGLGMVIVMKKIIQPFIARKEDYYGD
;
A
#
# COMPACT_ATOMS: atom_id res chain seq x y z
N MET A 1 26.76 -1.41 25.79
CA MET A 1 25.72 -2.46 25.82
C MET A 1 25.57 -2.97 24.39
N SER A 2 26.16 -4.12 24.10
CA SER A 2 26.22 -4.72 22.77
C SER A 2 24.80 -5.19 22.37
N GLN A 3 24.15 -4.41 21.50
CA GLN A 3 22.82 -4.74 20.94
C GLN A 3 23.03 -5.71 19.77
N ASN A 4 23.48 -6.92 20.06
CA ASN A 4 23.68 -7.95 19.04
C ASN A 4 22.32 -8.37 18.48
N GLY A 5 22.14 -8.17 17.17
CA GLY A 5 21.05 -8.75 16.40
C GLY A 5 20.03 -7.72 15.91
N LEU A 6 18.91 -7.59 16.61
CA LEU A 6 17.71 -6.92 16.08
C LEU A 6 17.89 -5.42 15.85
N GLY A 7 18.54 -4.70 16.77
CA GLY A 7 18.76 -3.27 16.63
C GLY A 7 19.66 -2.92 15.45
N GLU A 8 20.70 -3.72 15.23
CA GLU A 8 21.64 -3.55 14.12
C GLU A 8 21.02 -3.95 12.77
N LEU A 9 20.17 -4.98 12.75
CA LEU A 9 19.37 -5.38 11.60
C LEU A 9 18.38 -4.28 11.17
N LEU A 10 17.63 -3.72 12.13
CA LEU A 10 16.70 -2.62 11.87
C LEU A 10 17.44 -1.37 11.41
N ALA A 11 18.61 -1.07 11.97
CA ALA A 11 19.46 0.02 11.51
C ALA A 11 19.91 -0.19 10.06
N LYS A 12 20.37 -1.40 9.70
CA LYS A 12 20.71 -1.76 8.30
C LYS A 12 19.52 -1.68 7.35
N PHE A 13 18.32 -2.07 7.78
CA PHE A 13 17.10 -1.97 6.96
C PHE A 13 16.70 -0.51 6.73
N ARG A 14 16.85 0.34 7.76
CA ARG A 14 16.62 1.79 7.67
C ARG A 14 17.60 2.44 6.68
N ASP A 15 18.88 2.08 6.75
CA ASP A 15 19.92 2.65 5.89
C ASP A 15 19.71 2.23 4.41
N ASN A 16 19.23 1.00 4.19
CA ASN A 16 18.98 0.45 2.86
C ASN A 16 17.56 0.64 2.34
N ARG A 17 16.84 1.69 2.79
CA ARG A 17 15.43 1.93 2.43
C ARG A 17 15.16 1.88 0.92
N LYS A 18 16.09 2.33 0.08
CA LYS A 18 15.93 2.29 -1.40
C LYS A 18 15.88 0.83 -1.89
N THR A 19 16.80 0.00 -1.46
CA THR A 19 16.87 -1.43 -1.81
C THR A 19 15.63 -2.17 -1.35
N TRP A 20 15.19 -1.95 -0.11
CA TRP A 20 13.97 -2.56 0.42
C TRP A 20 12.71 -2.16 -0.34
N LYS A 21 12.61 -0.90 -0.76
CA LYS A 21 11.51 -0.46 -1.65
C LYS A 21 11.54 -1.17 -2.99
N ILE A 22 12.71 -1.31 -3.60
CA ILE A 22 12.84 -2.02 -4.89
C ILE A 22 12.46 -3.49 -4.74
N ILE A 23 12.95 -4.17 -3.70
CA ILE A 23 12.59 -5.56 -3.40
C ILE A 23 11.07 -5.69 -3.20
N PHE A 24 10.47 -4.79 -2.42
CA PHE A 24 9.02 -4.79 -2.20
C PHE A 24 8.24 -4.68 -3.51
N PHE A 25 8.56 -3.71 -4.37
CA PHE A 25 7.90 -3.56 -5.66
C PHE A 25 8.19 -4.71 -6.62
N ALA A 26 9.40 -5.28 -6.58
CA ALA A 26 9.75 -6.46 -7.38
C ALA A 26 8.91 -7.68 -6.98
N VAL A 27 8.75 -7.94 -5.67
CA VAL A 27 7.88 -9.01 -5.17
C VAL A 27 6.43 -8.79 -5.59
N LEU A 28 5.91 -7.57 -5.47
CA LEU A 28 4.55 -7.25 -5.94
C LEU A 28 4.39 -7.49 -7.44
N ALA A 29 5.38 -7.11 -8.25
CA ALA A 29 5.36 -7.35 -9.70
C ALA A 29 5.37 -8.84 -10.03
N VAL A 30 6.19 -9.64 -9.33
CA VAL A 30 6.21 -11.11 -9.51
C VAL A 30 4.85 -11.71 -9.16
N LEU A 31 4.26 -11.31 -8.04
CA LEU A 31 2.92 -11.78 -7.63
C LEU A 31 1.85 -11.40 -8.66
N LEU A 32 1.95 -10.21 -9.26
CA LEU A 32 1.05 -9.77 -10.32
C LEU A 32 1.19 -10.65 -11.57
N VAL A 33 2.42 -10.96 -11.99
CA VAL A 33 2.68 -11.84 -13.15
C VAL A 33 2.19 -13.26 -12.87
N LEU A 34 2.42 -13.78 -11.67
CA LEU A 34 1.91 -15.08 -11.25
C LEU A 34 0.37 -15.13 -11.22
N ASN A 35 -0.32 -14.00 -11.15
CA ASN A 35 -1.78 -13.95 -11.17
C ASN A 35 -2.38 -14.17 -12.58
N VAL A 36 -1.60 -13.91 -13.64
CA VAL A 36 -2.05 -14.03 -15.06
C VAL A 36 -2.60 -15.42 -15.43
N PRO A 37 -1.97 -16.56 -15.07
CA PRO A 37 -2.51 -17.88 -15.40
C PRO A 37 -3.78 -18.27 -14.61
N PHE A 38 -4.10 -17.59 -13.50
CA PHE A 38 -5.27 -17.91 -12.68
C PHE A 38 -6.49 -17.08 -13.11
N VAL A 39 -6.93 -17.26 -14.35
CA VAL A 39 -8.20 -16.66 -14.81
C VAL A 39 -9.38 -17.41 -14.16
N THR A 40 -10.21 -16.66 -13.44
CA THR A 40 -11.45 -17.14 -12.84
C THR A 40 -12.38 -17.73 -13.90
N HIS A 41 -12.72 -19.01 -13.77
CA HIS A 41 -13.49 -19.76 -14.77
C HIS A 41 -14.98 -19.34 -14.84
N HIS A 42 -15.46 -18.53 -13.89
CA HIS A 42 -16.82 -17.98 -13.87
C HIS A 42 -16.80 -16.46 -13.64
N PRO A 43 -16.63 -15.66 -14.71
CA PRO A 43 -16.83 -14.22 -14.62
C PRO A 43 -18.31 -13.91 -14.34
N HIS A 44 -18.60 -13.32 -13.18
CA HIS A 44 -19.89 -12.77 -12.81
C HIS A 44 -20.11 -11.35 -13.38
N PHE A 45 -19.06 -10.66 -13.83
CA PHE A 45 -19.06 -9.21 -14.06
C PHE A 45 -18.44 -8.70 -15.38
N GLY A 46 -18.18 -9.46 -16.43
CA GLY A 46 -17.73 -8.94 -17.74
C GLY A 46 -16.32 -8.28 -17.80
N LEU A 47 -15.93 -7.47 -16.81
CA LEU A 47 -14.59 -6.91 -16.58
C LEU A 47 -13.73 -7.81 -15.68
N ASP A 48 -14.34 -8.68 -14.88
CA ASP A 48 -13.68 -9.69 -14.05
C ASP A 48 -13.07 -10.86 -14.86
N LYS A 49 -13.35 -10.90 -16.18
CA LYS A 49 -12.68 -11.83 -17.11
C LYS A 49 -11.20 -11.50 -17.35
N TYR A 50 -10.78 -10.26 -17.04
CA TYR A 50 -9.42 -9.81 -17.32
C TYR A 50 -8.49 -10.19 -16.17
N PRO A 51 -7.36 -10.87 -16.46
CA PRO A 51 -6.34 -11.15 -15.45
C PRO A 51 -5.84 -9.82 -14.86
N GLY A 52 -5.85 -9.70 -13.53
CA GLY A 52 -5.45 -8.49 -12.83
C GLY A 52 -6.55 -7.45 -12.59
N PHE A 53 -7.82 -7.69 -12.98
CA PHE A 53 -8.93 -6.78 -12.67
C PHE A 53 -9.05 -6.49 -11.17
N PHE A 54 -9.06 -7.53 -10.33
CA PHE A 54 -9.16 -7.37 -8.88
C PHE A 54 -7.95 -6.68 -8.26
N ALA A 55 -6.74 -6.92 -8.80
CA ALA A 55 -5.52 -6.25 -8.34
C ALA A 55 -5.57 -4.75 -8.64
N GLY A 56 -5.97 -4.37 -9.86
CA GLY A 56 -6.16 -2.97 -10.26
C GLY A 56 -7.29 -2.30 -9.48
N PHE A 57 -8.42 -2.98 -9.32
CA PHE A 57 -9.56 -2.48 -8.55
C PHE A 57 -9.18 -2.22 -7.09
N GLY A 58 -8.57 -3.19 -6.42
CA GLY A 58 -8.14 -3.04 -5.03
C GLY A 58 -7.13 -1.91 -4.83
N LEU A 59 -6.17 -1.77 -5.77
CA LEU A 59 -5.21 -0.68 -5.75
C LEU A 59 -5.89 0.69 -5.92
N VAL A 60 -6.74 0.85 -6.95
CA VAL A 60 -7.42 2.13 -7.25
C VAL A 60 -8.37 2.52 -6.13
N VAL A 61 -9.21 1.58 -5.66
CA VAL A 61 -10.18 1.84 -4.59
C VAL A 61 -9.46 2.10 -3.27
N GLY A 62 -8.41 1.32 -2.96
CA GLY A 62 -7.61 1.53 -1.75
C GLY A 62 -6.94 2.91 -1.73
N LEU A 63 -6.24 3.29 -2.81
CA LEU A 63 -5.64 4.62 -2.93
C LEU A 63 -6.70 5.72 -2.88
N GLY A 64 -7.81 5.52 -3.59
CA GLY A 64 -8.95 6.43 -3.58
C GLY A 64 -9.47 6.68 -2.17
N MET A 65 -9.69 5.62 -1.39
CA MET A 65 -10.11 5.74 0.02
C MET A 65 -9.09 6.48 0.88
N VAL A 66 -7.79 6.21 0.74
CA VAL A 66 -6.75 6.93 1.50
C VAL A 66 -6.73 8.41 1.14
N ILE A 67 -6.88 8.74 -0.14
CA ILE A 67 -6.95 10.13 -0.62
C ILE A 67 -8.20 10.82 -0.08
N VAL A 68 -9.36 10.17 -0.15
CA VAL A 68 -10.64 10.68 0.39
C VAL A 68 -10.53 10.92 1.88
N MET A 69 -9.98 9.97 2.63
CA MET A 69 -9.77 10.10 4.07
C MET A 69 -8.88 11.30 4.38
N LYS A 70 -7.75 11.45 3.68
CA LYS A 70 -6.80 12.53 3.93
C LYS A 70 -7.30 13.91 3.47
N LYS A 71 -8.00 13.99 2.33
CA LYS A 71 -8.38 15.27 1.73
C LYS A 71 -9.77 15.76 2.13
N ILE A 72 -10.69 14.86 2.46
CA ILE A 72 -12.08 15.22 2.73
C ILE A 72 -12.37 15.02 4.21
N ILE A 73 -12.13 13.82 4.72
CA ILE A 73 -12.51 13.46 6.09
C ILE A 73 -11.62 14.15 7.12
N GLN A 74 -10.30 14.14 6.92
CA GLN A 74 -9.35 14.78 7.84
C GLN A 74 -9.66 16.26 8.06
N PRO A 75 -9.80 17.14 7.04
CA PRO A 75 -10.13 18.55 7.29
C PRO A 75 -11.57 18.75 7.78
N PHE A 76 -12.50 17.83 7.49
CA PHE A 76 -13.87 17.91 8.02
C PHE A 76 -13.94 17.63 9.52
N ILE A 77 -13.15 16.67 10.01
CA ILE A 77 -13.11 16.30 11.44
C ILE A 77 -12.07 17.13 12.21
N ALA A 78 -11.04 17.63 11.54
CA ALA A 78 -10.01 18.46 12.16
C ALA A 78 -10.65 19.72 12.76
N ARG A 79 -10.74 19.71 14.09
CA ARG A 79 -11.19 20.87 14.86
C ARG A 79 -10.09 21.93 14.83
N LYS A 80 -10.48 23.18 14.67
CA LYS A 80 -9.56 24.33 14.78
C LYS A 80 -8.98 24.34 16.19
N GLU A 81 -7.67 24.25 16.30
CA GLU A 81 -6.93 24.31 17.56
C GLU A 81 -6.66 25.76 17.96
N ASP A 82 -7.72 26.58 18.09
CA ASP A 82 -7.60 27.95 18.59
C ASP A 82 -7.64 27.95 20.14
N TYR A 83 -7.04 26.93 20.78
CA TYR A 83 -7.16 26.66 22.23
C TYR A 83 -6.01 27.18 23.10
N TYR A 84 -5.00 27.77 22.49
CA TYR A 84 -4.03 28.63 23.16
C TYR A 84 -4.13 29.99 22.49
N GLY A 85 -4.99 30.85 23.05
CA GLY A 85 -5.17 32.21 22.58
C GLY A 85 -3.89 33.03 22.68
N ASP A 86 -3.90 34.15 21.96
CA ASP A 86 -2.99 35.28 22.14
C ASP A 86 -2.85 35.71 23.61
#